data_AF-A0A7Y0FW38-F1
#
_entry.id   AF-A0A7Y0FW38-F1
#
_cell.length_a   1.000
_cell.length_b   1.000
_cell.length_c   1.000
_cell.angle_alpha   90.00
_cell.angle_beta   90.00
_cell.angle_gamma   90.00
#
_symmetry.space_group_name_H-M   'P 1'
#
loop_
_entity.id
_entity.type
_entity.pdbx_description
1 polymer ?
#
loop_
_entity_poly.entity_id
_entity_poly.type
_entity_poly.pdbx_seq_one_letter_code
_entity_poly.pdbx_strand_id
1 'polypeptide(L)' 'MFKPLRNIARALRVPTAAEREMAYLNGARDMVDLEFRQREIERGMFRKGF' A
#
# COMPACT_ATOMS: atom_id res chain seq x y z
N MET A 1 17.23 -24.79 15.20
CA MET A 1 15.83 -24.50 15.55
C MET A 1 15.65 -22.99 15.70
N PHE A 2 15.23 -22.27 14.64
CA PHE A 2 15.01 -20.80 14.67
C PHE A 2 13.66 -20.40 14.04
N LYS A 3 12.65 -21.28 14.16
CA LYS A 3 11.31 -21.05 13.60
C LYS A 3 10.57 -19.80 14.15
N PRO A 4 10.72 -19.37 15.42
CA PRO A 4 9.95 -18.24 15.95
C PRO A 4 10.34 -16.89 15.32
N LEU A 5 11.64 -16.66 15.11
CA LEU A 5 12.16 -15.38 14.57
C LEU A 5 11.63 -15.10 13.15
N ARG A 6 11.51 -16.14 12.32
CA ARG A 6 11.03 -15.98 10.94
C ARG A 6 9.55 -15.56 10.88
N ASN A 7 8.75 -15.91 11.88
CA ASN A 7 7.35 -15.50 11.94
C ASN A 7 7.21 -14.03 12.36
N ILE A 8 8.03 -13.56 13.30
CA ILE A 8 8.06 -12.15 13.73
C ILE A 8 8.55 -11.25 12.58
N ALA A 9 9.58 -11.68 11.84
CA ALA A 9 10.09 -10.93 10.69
C ALA A 9 9.06 -10.79 9.54
N ARG A 10 8.14 -11.75 9.38
CA ARG A 10 7.06 -11.66 8.38
C ARG A 10 5.95 -10.70 8.80
N ALA A 11 5.69 -10.59 10.10
CA ALA A 11 4.71 -9.65 10.64
C ALA A 11 5.19 -8.19 10.54
N LEU A 12 6.51 -7.95 10.55
CA LEU A 12 7.13 -6.63 10.39
C LEU A 12 7.48 -6.28 8.93
N ARG A 13 6.87 -6.96 7.95
CA ARG A 13 7.16 -6.69 6.54
C ARG A 13 6.72 -5.27 6.19
N VAL A 14 7.62 -4.53 5.57
CA VAL A 14 7.34 -3.20 5.01
C VAL A 14 6.25 -3.32 3.93
N PRO A 15 5.15 -2.54 4.00
CA PRO A 15 4.10 -2.56 2.99
C PRO A 15 4.66 -2.21 1.62
N THR A 16 4.38 -3.06 0.63
CA THR A 16 4.72 -2.85 -0.78
C THR A 16 3.96 -1.67 -1.37
N ALA A 17 4.43 -1.15 -2.52
CA ALA A 17 3.75 -0.07 -3.23
C ALA A 17 2.28 -0.42 -3.54
N ALA A 18 2.03 -1.65 -4.02
CA ALA A 18 0.68 -2.12 -4.32
C ALA A 18 -0.23 -2.18 -3.07
N GLU A 19 0.31 -2.62 -1.91
CA GLU A 19 -0.46 -2.63 -0.66
C GLU A 19 -0.83 -1.21 -0.20
N ARG A 20 0.04 -0.23 -0.47
CA ARG A 20 -0.23 1.19 -0.17
C ARG A 20 -1.24 1.79 -1.12
N GLU A 21 -1.13 1.51 -2.42
CA GLU A 21 -2.09 1.92 -3.44
C GLU A 21 -3.49 1.40 -3.10
N MET A 22 -3.60 0.11 -2.74
CA MET A 22 -4.87 -0.49 -2.35
C MET A 22 -5.43 0.13 -1.07
N ALA A 23 -4.61 0.35 -0.05
CA ALA A 23 -5.03 1.05 1.17
C ALA A 23 -5.48 2.49 0.88
N TYR A 24 -4.81 3.17 -0.05
CA TYR A 24 -5.16 4.53 -0.46
C TYR A 24 -6.50 4.58 -1.19
N LEU A 25 -6.76 3.66 -2.12
CA LEU A 25 -8.06 3.54 -2.79
C LEU A 25 -9.18 3.16 -1.82
N ASN A 26 -8.92 2.24 -0.90
CA ASN A 26 -9.90 1.82 0.11
C ASN A 26 -10.29 2.94 1.09
N GLY A 27 -9.48 4.00 1.19
CA GLY A 27 -9.82 5.18 1.98
C GLY A 27 -10.75 6.16 1.26
N ALA A 28 -11.18 5.88 0.02
CA ALA A 28 -12.06 6.75 -0.73
C ALA A 28 -13.45 6.84 -0.08
N ARG A 29 -13.97 8.07 0.07
CA ARG A 29 -15.27 8.30 0.72
C ARG A 29 -16.44 8.26 -0.26
N ASP A 30 -16.18 8.61 -1.52
CA ASP A 30 -17.18 8.66 -2.59
C ASP A 30 -16.52 8.33 -3.95
N MET A 31 -17.33 8.28 -5.01
CA MET A 31 -16.85 7.93 -6.36
C MET A 31 -15.89 8.97 -6.95
N VAL A 32 -16.06 10.25 -6.61
CA VAL A 32 -15.21 11.33 -7.14
C VAL A 32 -13.83 11.26 -6.48
N ASP A 33 -13.78 11.04 -5.17
CA ASP A 33 -12.56 10.79 -4.40
C ASP A 33 -11.85 9.53 -4.91
N LEU A 34 -12.59 8.44 -5.17
CA LEU A 34 -12.01 7.22 -5.74
C LEU A 34 -11.32 7.49 -7.09
N GLU A 35 -12.00 8.20 -7.99
CA GLU A 35 -11.44 8.54 -9.31
C GLU A 35 -10.21 9.46 -9.18
N PHE A 36 -10.29 10.46 -8.30
CA PHE A 36 -9.17 11.36 -8.03
C PHE A 36 -7.94 10.59 -7.55
N ARG A 37 -8.11 9.68 -6.58
CA ARG A 37 -7.04 8.84 -6.05
C ARG A 37 -6.48 7.88 -7.09
N GLN A 38 -7.32 7.32 -7.95
CA GLN A 38 -6.86 6.51 -9.09
C GLN A 38 -5.94 7.32 -10.00
N ARG A 39 -6.32 8.55 -10.36
CA ARG A 39 -5.48 9.43 -11.20
C ARG A 39 -4.16 9.77 -10.52
N GLU A 40 -4.12 9.93 -9.20
CA GLU A 40 -2.87 10.16 -8.47
C GLU A 40 -1.94 8.94 -8.50
N ILE A 41 -2.49 7.73 -8.37
CA ILE A 41 -1.74 6.49 -8.55
C ILE A 41 -1.16 6.40 -9.97
N GLU A 42 -1.98 6.68 -10.99
CA GLU A 42 -1.54 6.68 -12.40
C GLU A 42 -0.41 7.69 -12.66
N ARG A 43 -0.46 8.85 -12.02
CA ARG A 43 0.61 9.88 -12.04
C ARG A 43 1.89 9.45 -11.33
N GLY A 44 1.89 8.27 -10.72
CA GLY A 44 3.07 7.68 -10.09
C GLY A 44 3.30 8.15 -8.66
N MET A 45 2.25 8.52 -7.93
CA MET A 45 2.32 8.88 -6.50
C MET A 45 3.10 7.87 -5.66
N PHE A 46 3.00 6.56 -5.98
CA PHE A 46 3.68 5.47 -5.27
C PHE A 46 4.92 4.92 -6.02
N ARG A 47 5.29 5.51 -7.17
CA ARG A 47 6.45 5.09 -7.97
C ARG A 47 7.77 5.71 -7.49
N LYS A 48 7.72 6.86 -6.81
CA LYS A 48 8.88 7.38 -6.10
C LYS A 48 9.00 6.59 -4.82
N GLY A 49 10.02 5.74 -4.75
CA GLY A 49 10.32 4.92 -3.57
C GLY A 49 10.38 5.78 -2.29
N PHE A 50 10.11 5.09 -1.17
CA PHE A 50 10.12 5.57 0.22
C PHE A 50 10.98 6.80 0.51
#